data_AF-A0A6J6JKZ2-F1
#
_entry.id   AF-A0A6J6JKZ2-F1
#
_cell.length_a   1.000
_cell.length_b   1.000
_cell.length_c   1.000
_cell.angle_alpha   90.00
_cell.angle_beta   90.00
_cell.angle_gamma   90.00
#
_symmetry.space_group_name_H-M   'P 1'
#
loop_
_entity.id
_entity.type
_entity.pdbx_description
1 polymer ?
#
loop_
_entity_poly.entity_id
_entity_poly.type
_entity_poly.pdbx_seq_one_letter_code
_entity_poly.pdbx_strand_id
1 'polypeptide(L)'
;MAPVVDKADLPVRLVVLNHNGGDLTLRSLRHLSALDWPSDQLQIVCLDNDSSDGSVERVEKELPQVEVRRLGSNLGFPANNEALKDLAGVRYVGLVNNDAFVEPGWLRELVDALDEDRGVGAACPKILLEPRFATVSITSPAFESGRIDTRSRGVILRGVVVNGVDVSSSAHLGETGWGREVDRVGPFEWARPEAVLRVPAPESSDSFSALLSIEVPADCTIVINGGSGDEQHHLAKGLHRINVSITTPLRDVINNVGSIVFDDGYGADRGWLEFDDGQFDPPVDVFAWCGGGVLFRTDYLIDVGLFDPSFFLYYEDTDLSWRGRSRGWRYRTVPSARMRHVHAASTGEVSELTSFLTERNRLLMLVRNAPARRVLSQLLRFPLITASYARRDVVYPVTLRQRPHTKTVTRRVRSFVGLLRMLPDALRQRRQLRDRQIVPDNEIEGWFVSHE
;
A
#
# COMPACT_ATOMS: atom_id res chain seq x y z
N MET A 1 -23.36 -36.70 -14.77
CA MET A 1 -23.05 -35.73 -13.70
C MET A 1 -21.56 -35.81 -13.45
N ALA A 2 -20.80 -34.74 -13.69
CA ALA A 2 -19.45 -34.65 -13.13
C ALA A 2 -19.59 -34.62 -11.59
N PRO A 3 -18.69 -35.27 -10.84
CA PRO A 3 -18.76 -35.24 -9.38
C PRO A 3 -18.72 -33.77 -8.91
N VAL A 4 -19.60 -33.43 -7.97
CA VAL A 4 -19.53 -32.16 -7.25
C VAL A 4 -18.29 -32.27 -6.36
N VAL A 5 -17.19 -31.67 -6.80
CA VAL A 5 -15.98 -31.51 -5.98
C VAL A 5 -16.36 -30.53 -4.88
N ASP A 6 -16.19 -30.91 -3.61
CA ASP A 6 -16.37 -29.98 -2.51
C ASP A 6 -15.34 -28.86 -2.67
N LYS A 7 -15.72 -27.60 -2.42
CA LYS A 7 -14.81 -26.46 -2.60
C LYS A 7 -13.59 -26.56 -1.68
N ALA A 8 -13.70 -27.31 -0.58
CA ALA A 8 -12.60 -27.66 0.32
C ALA A 8 -11.56 -28.62 -0.32
N ASP A 9 -11.90 -29.32 -1.41
CA ASP A 9 -11.03 -30.28 -2.10
C ASP A 9 -10.19 -29.63 -3.23
N LEU A 10 -10.08 -28.31 -3.23
CA LEU A 10 -9.38 -27.57 -4.28
C LEU A 10 -7.95 -27.28 -3.84
N PRO A 11 -6.93 -27.72 -4.60
CA PRO A 11 -5.53 -27.45 -4.25
C PRO A 11 -5.22 -25.95 -4.26
N VAL A 12 -4.78 -25.43 -3.12
CA VAL A 12 -4.37 -24.05 -2.90
C VAL A 12 -2.89 -24.00 -2.52
N ARG A 13 -2.14 -23.08 -3.13
CA ARG A 13 -0.80 -22.69 -2.66
C ARG A 13 -0.84 -21.28 -2.08
N LEU A 14 -0.40 -21.08 -0.85
CA LEU A 14 -0.21 -19.75 -0.26
C LEU A 14 1.29 -19.46 -0.17
N VAL A 15 1.69 -18.27 -0.62
CA VAL A 15 3.08 -17.87 -0.73
C VAL A 15 3.31 -16.63 0.14
N VAL A 16 4.31 -16.71 1.01
CA VAL A 16 4.84 -15.59 1.79
C VAL A 16 6.28 -15.33 1.33
N LEU A 17 6.54 -14.12 0.83
CA LEU A 17 7.88 -13.68 0.50
C LEU A 17 8.50 -13.00 1.73
N ASN A 18 9.63 -13.51 2.21
CA ASN A 18 10.32 -13.02 3.39
C ASN A 18 11.65 -12.35 3.01
N HIS A 19 11.91 -11.17 3.58
CA HIS A 19 13.23 -10.55 3.60
C HIS A 19 13.42 -9.85 4.94
N ASN A 20 14.15 -10.49 5.86
CA ASN A 20 14.39 -9.98 7.22
C ASN A 20 13.11 -9.63 8.01
N GLY A 21 12.05 -10.44 7.90
CA GLY A 21 10.76 -10.15 8.53
C GLY A 21 10.61 -10.58 9.99
N GLY A 22 11.59 -11.28 10.57
CA GLY A 22 11.61 -11.65 11.98
C GLY A 22 10.32 -12.29 12.48
N ASP A 23 9.79 -11.78 13.59
CA ASP A 23 8.57 -12.28 14.23
C ASP A 23 7.30 -12.05 13.42
N LEU A 24 7.27 -11.04 12.53
CA LEU A 24 6.12 -10.76 11.67
C LEU A 24 5.91 -11.93 10.70
N THR A 25 6.97 -12.41 10.05
CA THR A 25 6.91 -13.56 9.14
C THR A 25 6.38 -14.81 9.83
N LEU A 26 6.90 -15.11 11.04
CA LEU A 26 6.44 -16.26 11.82
C LEU A 26 4.96 -16.12 12.19
N ARG A 27 4.53 -14.92 12.61
CA ARG A 27 3.13 -14.65 12.93
C ARG A 27 2.25 -14.83 11.70
N SER A 28 2.62 -14.27 10.54
CA SER A 28 1.92 -14.44 9.27
C SER A 28 1.73 -15.92 8.92
N LEU A 29 2.81 -16.71 8.94
CA LEU A 29 2.77 -18.14 8.64
C LEU A 29 1.95 -18.95 9.65
N ARG A 30 1.92 -18.56 10.93
CA ARG A 30 1.02 -19.17 11.93
C ARG A 30 -0.45 -18.91 11.63
N HIS A 31 -0.81 -17.69 11.21
CA HIS A 31 -2.18 -17.38 10.78
C HIS A 31 -2.58 -18.22 9.56
N LEU A 32 -1.69 -18.39 8.58
CA LEU A 32 -1.95 -19.24 7.41
C LEU A 32 -2.07 -20.72 7.78
N SER A 33 -1.21 -21.20 8.70
CA SER A 33 -1.24 -22.60 9.17
C SER A 33 -2.48 -22.92 10.02
N ALA A 34 -3.16 -21.90 10.55
CA ALA A 34 -4.36 -22.04 11.36
C ALA A 34 -5.67 -21.96 10.54
N LEU A 35 -5.57 -21.77 9.21
CA LEU A 35 -6.74 -21.77 8.34
C LEU A 35 -7.43 -23.13 8.33
N ASP A 36 -8.76 -23.12 8.36
CA ASP A 36 -9.59 -24.33 8.24
C ASP A 36 -9.68 -24.76 6.76
N TRP A 37 -8.61 -25.41 6.29
CA TRP A 37 -8.50 -26.01 4.96
C TRP A 37 -7.86 -27.41 5.05
N PRO A 38 -8.26 -28.38 4.21
CA PRO A 38 -7.65 -29.70 4.22
C PRO A 38 -6.14 -29.62 3.98
N SER A 39 -5.35 -30.23 4.88
CA SER A 39 -3.88 -30.11 4.87
C SER A 39 -3.23 -30.72 3.64
N ASP A 40 -3.87 -31.72 3.01
CA ASP A 40 -3.43 -32.31 1.75
C ASP A 40 -3.77 -31.45 0.53
N GLN A 41 -4.61 -30.43 0.70
CA GLN A 41 -5.01 -29.46 -0.31
C GLN A 41 -4.42 -28.06 -0.10
N LEU A 42 -3.72 -27.81 1.02
CA LEU A 42 -3.11 -26.53 1.33
C LEU A 42 -1.58 -26.64 1.39
N GLN A 43 -0.91 -26.01 0.44
CA GLN A 43 0.54 -25.83 0.46
C GLN A 43 0.89 -24.42 0.91
N ILE A 44 1.69 -24.29 1.97
CA ILE A 44 2.20 -22.99 2.43
C ILE A 44 3.70 -22.92 2.12
N VAL A 45 4.10 -21.92 1.34
CA VAL A 45 5.49 -21.71 0.91
C VAL A 45 6.02 -20.40 1.46
N CYS A 46 7.12 -20.45 2.20
CA CYS A 46 7.91 -19.29 2.59
C CYS A 46 9.12 -19.16 1.66
N LEU A 47 9.11 -18.15 0.79
CA LEU A 47 10.25 -17.81 -0.05
C LEU A 47 11.18 -16.87 0.71
N ASP A 48 12.38 -17.35 1.04
CA ASP A 48 13.42 -16.51 1.63
C ASP A 48 14.22 -15.77 0.56
N ASN A 49 14.04 -14.45 0.54
CA ASN A 49 14.61 -13.52 -0.43
C ASN A 49 15.92 -12.92 0.09
N ASP A 50 16.83 -13.78 0.57
CA ASP A 50 18.16 -13.42 1.12
C ASP A 50 18.11 -12.74 2.49
N SER A 51 17.46 -13.39 3.47
CA SER A 51 17.41 -12.92 4.86
C SER A 51 18.67 -13.31 5.66
N SER A 52 19.01 -12.47 6.64
CA SER A 52 20.13 -12.66 7.56
C SER A 52 19.75 -12.48 9.04
N ASP A 53 18.46 -12.34 9.33
CA ASP A 53 17.92 -12.03 10.67
C ASP A 53 17.57 -13.28 11.51
N GLY A 54 17.81 -14.48 11.00
CA GLY A 54 17.46 -15.74 11.66
C GLY A 54 15.99 -16.14 11.56
N SER A 55 15.17 -15.39 10.82
CA SER A 55 13.73 -15.66 10.68
C SER A 55 13.46 -17.02 10.02
N VAL A 56 14.23 -17.36 9.00
CA VAL A 56 14.04 -18.56 8.17
C VAL A 56 14.34 -19.84 8.96
N GLU A 57 15.44 -19.86 9.72
CA GLU A 57 15.81 -20.98 10.59
C GLU A 57 14.73 -21.22 11.65
N ARG A 58 14.10 -20.15 12.14
CA ARG A 58 12.98 -20.27 13.07
C ARG A 58 11.72 -20.79 12.39
N VAL A 59 11.42 -20.39 11.16
CA VAL A 59 10.31 -20.97 10.39
C VAL A 59 10.51 -22.48 10.20
N GLU A 60 11.68 -22.91 9.74
CA GLU A 60 12.01 -24.33 9.54
C GLU A 60 11.86 -25.15 10.84
N LYS A 61 12.20 -24.55 11.98
CA LYS A 61 12.12 -25.19 13.30
C LYS A 61 10.71 -25.19 13.91
N GLU A 62 10.00 -24.07 13.83
CA GLU A 62 8.73 -23.85 14.56
C GLU A 62 7.50 -24.20 13.72
N LEU A 63 7.62 -24.22 12.38
CA LEU A 63 6.53 -24.46 11.44
C LEU A 63 6.94 -25.49 10.36
N PRO A 64 7.22 -26.76 10.74
CA PRO A 64 7.72 -27.77 9.81
C PRO A 64 6.76 -28.12 8.67
N GLN A 65 5.48 -27.75 8.78
CA GLN A 65 4.49 -27.86 7.71
C GLN A 65 4.66 -26.81 6.59
N VAL A 66 5.43 -25.75 6.82
CA VAL A 66 5.71 -24.71 5.83
C VAL A 66 6.91 -25.12 4.99
N GLU A 67 6.75 -25.11 3.68
CA GLU A 67 7.85 -25.32 2.75
C GLU A 67 8.71 -24.06 2.66
N VAL A 68 9.98 -24.15 3.03
CA VAL A 68 10.92 -23.03 2.94
C VAL A 68 11.78 -23.18 1.68
N ARG A 69 11.87 -22.12 0.86
CA ARG A 69 12.77 -22.05 -0.30
C ARG A 69 13.68 -20.84 -0.19
N ARG A 70 14.99 -21.08 -0.09
CA ARG A 70 16.01 -20.02 -0.01
C ARG A 70 16.51 -19.64 -1.40
N LEU A 71 16.40 -18.36 -1.77
CA LEU A 71 16.71 -17.88 -3.12
C LEU A 71 18.19 -17.48 -3.30
N GLY A 72 18.89 -17.16 -2.20
CA GLY A 72 20.32 -16.80 -2.21
C GLY A 72 20.65 -15.42 -2.80
N SER A 73 19.64 -14.62 -3.15
CA SER A 73 19.79 -13.21 -3.50
C SER A 73 18.44 -12.50 -3.39
N ASN A 74 18.46 -11.20 -3.07
CA ASN A 74 17.24 -10.39 -3.04
C ASN A 74 16.79 -10.03 -4.47
N LEU A 75 15.72 -10.66 -4.94
CA LEU A 75 15.13 -10.47 -6.27
C LEU A 75 13.93 -9.50 -6.26
N GLY A 76 13.67 -8.84 -5.13
CA GLY A 76 12.50 -7.99 -4.92
C GLY A 76 11.18 -8.79 -4.92
N PHE A 77 10.04 -8.12 -5.06
CA PHE A 77 8.71 -8.75 -5.07
C PHE A 77 8.51 -9.78 -6.21
N PRO A 78 9.06 -9.62 -7.43
CA PRO A 78 9.01 -10.65 -8.47
C PRO A 78 9.64 -11.99 -8.09
N ALA A 79 10.37 -12.09 -6.96
CA ALA A 79 10.81 -13.35 -6.36
C ALA A 79 9.65 -14.35 -6.16
N ASN A 80 8.43 -13.86 -5.97
CA ASN A 80 7.22 -14.70 -5.93
C ASN A 80 7.11 -15.63 -7.14
N ASN A 81 7.67 -15.25 -8.30
CA ASN A 81 7.73 -16.11 -9.48
C ASN A 81 8.30 -17.52 -9.18
N GLU A 82 9.23 -17.67 -8.23
CA GLU A 82 9.79 -18.97 -7.87
C GLU A 82 8.78 -19.95 -7.26
N ALA A 83 7.68 -19.44 -6.69
CA ALA A 83 6.54 -20.26 -6.26
C ALA A 83 5.43 -20.35 -7.32
N LEU A 84 5.48 -19.52 -8.38
CA LEU A 84 4.46 -19.43 -9.43
C LEU A 84 4.83 -20.10 -10.75
N LYS A 85 6.08 -20.52 -10.95
CA LYS A 85 6.54 -21.17 -12.20
C LYS A 85 5.97 -22.57 -12.41
N ASP A 86 5.73 -23.31 -11.33
CA ASP A 86 5.14 -24.65 -11.38
C ASP A 86 3.80 -24.67 -10.66
N LEU A 87 2.72 -24.58 -11.45
CA LEU A 87 1.34 -24.60 -10.96
C LEU A 87 0.64 -25.93 -11.29
N ALA A 88 1.38 -26.97 -11.66
CA ALA A 88 0.79 -28.26 -11.94
C ALA A 88 0.06 -28.79 -10.71
N GLY A 89 -1.23 -29.13 -10.86
CA GLY A 89 -2.07 -29.58 -9.76
C GLY A 89 -2.51 -28.49 -8.78
N VAL A 90 -2.12 -27.22 -8.97
CA VAL A 90 -2.57 -26.10 -8.13
C VAL A 90 -3.72 -25.37 -8.81
N ARG A 91 -4.87 -25.25 -8.15
CA ARG A 91 -6.04 -24.54 -8.71
C ARG A 91 -6.02 -23.05 -8.39
N TYR A 92 -5.63 -22.71 -7.17
CA TYR A 92 -5.53 -21.32 -6.69
C TYR A 92 -4.19 -21.04 -6.05
N VAL A 93 -3.69 -19.82 -6.23
CA VAL A 93 -2.44 -19.36 -5.62
C VAL A 93 -2.66 -18.05 -4.91
N GLY A 94 -2.36 -17.98 -3.61
CA GLY A 94 -2.44 -16.76 -2.82
C GLY A 94 -1.08 -16.16 -2.56
N LEU A 95 -0.97 -14.84 -2.61
CA LEU A 95 0.16 -14.10 -2.07
C LEU A 95 -0.29 -13.40 -0.79
N VAL A 96 0.54 -13.48 0.25
CA VAL A 96 0.33 -12.80 1.53
C VAL A 96 1.66 -12.19 1.94
N ASN A 97 1.68 -10.88 2.21
CA ASN A 97 2.87 -10.24 2.74
C ASN A 97 3.26 -10.84 4.09
N ASN A 98 4.56 -10.85 4.39
CA ASN A 98 5.09 -11.42 5.62
C ASN A 98 4.73 -10.61 6.90
N ASP A 99 4.24 -9.39 6.75
CA ASP A 99 3.73 -8.51 7.80
C ASP A 99 2.19 -8.40 7.78
N ALA A 100 1.51 -9.35 7.12
CA ALA A 100 0.07 -9.44 7.07
C ALA A 100 -0.49 -10.74 7.66
N PHE A 101 -1.68 -10.65 8.28
CA PHE A 101 -2.29 -11.71 9.08
C PHE A 101 -3.75 -11.93 8.68
N VAL A 102 -4.06 -13.12 8.20
CA VAL A 102 -5.40 -13.49 7.71
C VAL A 102 -6.34 -13.87 8.84
N GLU A 103 -7.65 -13.65 8.66
CA GLU A 103 -8.71 -14.08 9.58
C GLU A 103 -9.22 -15.51 9.25
N PRO A 104 -9.84 -16.26 10.19
CA PRO A 104 -10.21 -17.68 10.03
C PRO A 104 -11.11 -18.05 8.84
N GLY A 105 -11.80 -17.11 8.19
CA GLY A 105 -12.63 -17.34 6.99
C GLY A 105 -11.99 -16.88 5.67
N TRP A 106 -10.83 -16.23 5.73
CA TRP A 106 -10.25 -15.47 4.62
C TRP A 106 -10.12 -16.27 3.32
N LEU A 107 -9.58 -17.49 3.38
CA LEU A 107 -9.33 -18.28 2.18
C LEU A 107 -10.63 -18.77 1.52
N ARG A 108 -11.60 -19.20 2.33
CA ARG A 108 -12.87 -19.76 1.83
C ARG A 108 -13.65 -18.73 1.03
N GLU A 109 -13.79 -17.52 1.58
CA GLU A 109 -14.45 -16.39 0.93
C GLU A 109 -13.81 -16.03 -0.42
N LEU A 110 -12.47 -16.04 -0.50
CA LEU A 110 -11.75 -15.75 -1.74
C LEU A 110 -11.92 -16.86 -2.79
N VAL A 111 -11.88 -18.13 -2.37
CA VAL A 111 -12.12 -19.28 -3.26
C VAL A 111 -13.56 -19.24 -3.79
N ASP A 112 -14.54 -18.96 -2.93
CA ASP A 112 -15.94 -18.84 -3.30
C ASP A 112 -16.16 -17.78 -4.38
N ALA A 113 -15.58 -16.58 -4.19
CA ALA A 113 -15.68 -15.50 -5.16
C ALA A 113 -15.04 -15.84 -6.52
N LEU A 114 -13.94 -16.60 -6.54
CA LEU A 114 -13.32 -17.06 -7.79
C LEU A 114 -14.14 -18.15 -8.46
N ASP A 115 -14.74 -19.08 -7.71
CA ASP A 115 -15.52 -20.19 -8.25
C ASP A 115 -16.85 -19.76 -8.88
N GLU A 116 -17.49 -18.71 -8.33
CA GLU A 116 -18.74 -18.16 -8.86
C GLU A 116 -18.60 -17.59 -10.28
N ASP A 117 -17.42 -17.10 -10.63
CA ASP A 117 -17.20 -16.35 -11.87
C ASP A 117 -15.83 -16.65 -12.49
N ARG A 118 -15.85 -17.50 -13.52
CA ARG A 118 -14.62 -17.90 -14.25
C ARG A 118 -13.92 -16.74 -14.96
N GLY A 119 -14.57 -15.59 -15.14
CA GLY A 119 -13.95 -14.39 -15.70
C GLY A 119 -13.13 -13.58 -14.70
N VAL A 120 -13.19 -13.93 -13.40
CA VAL A 120 -12.39 -13.30 -12.35
C VAL A 120 -11.06 -14.05 -12.23
N GLY A 121 -9.96 -13.32 -12.49
CA GLY A 121 -8.60 -13.86 -12.41
C GLY A 121 -8.00 -13.75 -11.01
N ALA A 122 -8.45 -12.76 -10.23
CA ALA A 122 -7.99 -12.52 -8.86
C ALA A 122 -9.10 -12.02 -7.93
N ALA A 123 -9.10 -12.52 -6.70
CA ALA A 123 -9.97 -12.08 -5.60
C ALA A 123 -9.13 -11.29 -4.59
N CYS A 124 -9.62 -10.10 -4.23
CA CYS A 124 -8.92 -9.11 -3.40
C CYS A 124 -9.58 -9.04 -2.02
N PRO A 125 -8.93 -9.46 -0.94
CA PRO A 125 -9.46 -9.32 0.42
C PRO A 125 -9.57 -7.84 0.82
N LYS A 126 -10.33 -7.57 1.88
CA LYS A 126 -10.26 -6.30 2.62
C LYS A 126 -9.04 -6.36 3.54
N ILE A 127 -8.04 -5.51 3.25
CA ILE A 127 -6.84 -5.36 4.07
C ILE A 127 -7.05 -4.18 5.01
N LEU A 128 -7.00 -4.42 6.31
CA LEU A 128 -7.09 -3.42 7.37
C LEU A 128 -5.70 -3.12 7.92
N LEU A 129 -5.48 -1.90 8.40
CA LEU A 129 -4.27 -1.58 9.15
C LEU A 129 -4.28 -2.28 10.51
N GLU A 130 -3.08 -2.60 10.99
CA GLU A 130 -2.85 -3.01 12.37
C GLU A 130 -2.08 -1.93 13.13
N PRO A 131 -2.51 -1.52 14.34
CA PRO A 131 -3.66 -1.98 15.14
C PRO A 131 -5.00 -1.33 14.73
N ARG A 132 -6.05 -1.46 15.57
CA ARG A 132 -7.26 -0.62 15.48
C ARG A 132 -6.96 0.78 16.02
N PHE A 133 -7.78 1.76 15.64
CA PHE A 133 -7.52 3.17 15.94
C PHE A 133 -8.63 3.76 16.79
N ALA A 134 -8.25 4.52 17.81
CA ALA A 134 -9.13 5.46 18.47
C ALA A 134 -9.05 6.83 17.77
N THR A 135 -9.96 7.73 18.11
CA THR A 135 -10.03 9.07 17.52
C THR A 135 -9.85 10.16 18.57
N VAL A 136 -9.11 11.20 18.19
CA VAL A 136 -8.99 12.45 18.94
C VAL A 136 -9.37 13.59 18.01
N SER A 137 -10.46 14.29 18.33
CA SER A 137 -10.85 15.48 17.57
C SER A 137 -10.00 16.67 18.01
N ILE A 138 -9.50 17.44 17.05
CA ILE A 138 -8.70 18.64 17.26
C ILE A 138 -9.33 19.76 16.46
N THR A 139 -9.82 20.79 17.16
CA THR A 139 -10.34 22.01 16.55
C THR A 139 -9.40 23.18 16.83
N SER A 140 -9.11 23.97 15.80
CA SER A 140 -8.23 25.12 15.87
C SER A 140 -8.67 26.22 14.90
N PRO A 141 -8.33 27.49 15.16
CA PRO A 141 -8.51 28.55 14.18
C PRO A 141 -7.74 28.26 12.89
N ALA A 142 -8.29 28.72 11.76
CA ALA A 142 -7.58 28.66 10.49
C ALA A 142 -6.32 29.54 10.52
N PHE A 143 -5.22 28.96 10.08
CA PHE A 143 -3.93 29.60 9.88
C PHE A 143 -3.70 29.85 8.39
N GLU A 144 -3.85 31.10 7.99
CA GLU A 144 -3.57 31.53 6.62
C GLU A 144 -2.05 31.65 6.39
N SER A 145 -1.52 30.82 5.49
CA SER A 145 -0.25 31.15 4.83
C SER A 145 -0.47 32.31 3.87
N GLY A 146 0.57 33.11 3.66
CA GLY A 146 0.57 34.11 2.59
C GLY A 146 0.26 33.51 1.20
N ARG A 147 0.18 34.37 0.18
CA ARG A 147 -0.41 34.16 -1.17
C ARG A 147 -0.05 32.90 -1.98
N ILE A 148 0.87 32.04 -1.54
CA ILE A 148 1.37 30.87 -2.29
C ILE A 148 0.72 29.56 -1.83
N ASP A 149 0.46 29.39 -0.54
CA ASP A 149 -0.14 28.16 0.01
C ASP A 149 -1.58 28.46 0.40
N THR A 150 -2.52 27.91 -0.36
CA THR A 150 -3.97 28.15 -0.26
C THR A 150 -4.67 27.15 0.66
N ARG A 151 -3.93 26.25 1.31
CA ARG A 151 -4.51 25.26 2.22
C ARG A 151 -5.09 25.93 3.46
N SER A 152 -6.29 25.51 3.84
CA SER A 152 -6.85 25.83 5.16
C SER A 152 -6.18 24.94 6.21
N ARG A 153 -5.27 25.52 6.99
CA ARG A 153 -4.40 24.80 7.94
C ARG A 153 -4.79 25.16 9.36
N GLY A 154 -4.73 24.19 10.26
CA GLY A 154 -4.92 24.37 11.69
C GLY A 154 -3.58 24.29 12.42
N VAL A 155 -3.47 23.34 13.33
CA VAL A 155 -2.22 23.01 14.03
C VAL A 155 -1.32 22.07 13.22
N ILE A 156 -0.07 21.92 13.66
CA ILE A 156 0.89 20.94 13.14
C ILE A 156 1.03 19.80 14.14
N LEU A 157 0.79 18.57 13.70
CA LEU A 157 1.09 17.36 14.47
C LEU A 157 2.54 16.95 14.23
N ARG A 158 3.33 16.90 15.31
CA ARG A 158 4.75 16.53 15.29
C ARG A 158 5.02 15.12 15.82
N GLY A 159 4.14 14.59 16.66
CA GLY A 159 4.32 13.26 17.21
C GLY A 159 3.22 12.84 18.17
N VAL A 160 3.14 11.54 18.38
CA VAL A 160 2.15 10.87 19.22
C VAL A 160 2.84 9.76 20.00
N VAL A 161 2.76 9.81 21.33
CA VAL A 161 3.29 8.76 22.21
C VAL A 161 2.13 8.15 22.98
N VAL A 162 1.94 6.83 22.88
CA VAL A 162 0.91 6.08 23.59
C VAL A 162 1.59 5.18 24.61
N ASN A 163 1.23 5.30 25.88
CA ASN A 163 1.82 4.52 26.98
C ASN A 163 3.37 4.47 26.98
N GLY A 164 4.02 5.57 26.57
CA GLY A 164 5.48 5.69 26.48
C GLY A 164 6.11 5.14 25.19
N VAL A 165 5.32 4.59 24.26
CA VAL A 165 5.76 4.11 22.94
C VAL A 165 5.48 5.19 21.89
N ASP A 166 6.49 5.56 21.12
CA ASP A 166 6.32 6.48 19.98
C ASP A 166 5.57 5.75 18.85
N VAL A 167 4.38 6.25 18.52
CA VAL A 167 3.52 5.74 17.47
C VAL A 167 3.31 6.77 16.35
N SER A 168 4.17 7.80 16.28
CA SER A 168 4.05 8.90 15.33
C SER A 168 4.09 8.44 13.87
N SER A 169 4.80 7.34 13.58
CA SER A 169 4.85 6.73 12.24
C SER A 169 3.56 6.03 11.84
N SER A 170 2.69 5.68 12.78
CA SER A 170 1.41 5.01 12.55
C SER A 170 0.20 5.90 12.84
N ALA A 171 0.35 6.97 13.62
CA ALA A 171 -0.70 7.96 13.82
C ALA A 171 -0.83 8.89 12.61
N HIS A 172 -2.05 9.23 12.21
CA HIS A 172 -2.31 10.06 11.03
C HIS A 172 -3.64 10.81 11.13
N LEU A 173 -3.72 11.93 10.42
CA LEU A 173 -4.96 12.74 10.32
C LEU A 173 -5.85 12.31 9.14
N GLY A 174 -5.32 11.45 8.24
CA GLY A 174 -6.01 10.97 7.04
C GLY A 174 -6.54 12.11 6.17
N GLU A 175 -7.79 12.02 5.75
CA GLU A 175 -8.53 13.03 4.97
C GLU A 175 -8.64 14.41 5.66
N THR A 176 -8.57 14.43 6.99
CA THR A 176 -8.62 15.67 7.77
C THR A 176 -7.25 16.33 7.97
N GLY A 177 -6.20 15.69 7.46
CA GLY A 177 -4.85 16.25 7.33
C GLY A 177 -4.54 16.72 5.91
N TRP A 178 -3.34 17.28 5.76
CA TRP A 178 -2.76 17.61 4.45
C TRP A 178 -1.62 16.66 4.04
N GLY A 179 -1.54 15.50 4.70
CA GLY A 179 -0.51 14.49 4.47
C GLY A 179 0.82 14.83 5.13
N ARG A 180 1.68 13.82 5.26
CA ARG A 180 2.98 13.96 5.92
C ARG A 180 3.96 14.77 5.07
N GLU A 181 4.60 15.71 5.74
CA GLU A 181 5.69 16.53 5.26
C GLU A 181 6.93 16.31 6.13
N VAL A 182 8.09 16.79 5.68
CA VAL A 182 9.34 16.71 6.43
C VAL A 182 10.05 18.06 6.35
N ASP A 183 10.45 18.59 7.50
CA ASP A 183 11.29 19.79 7.58
C ASP A 183 12.64 19.47 8.25
N ARG A 184 13.31 20.50 8.80
CA ARG A 184 14.60 20.34 9.49
C ARG A 184 14.49 19.68 10.86
N VAL A 185 13.32 19.70 11.48
CA VAL A 185 13.06 19.10 12.80
C VAL A 185 12.71 17.63 12.63
N GLY A 186 11.92 17.31 11.60
CA GLY A 186 11.52 15.94 11.31
C GLY A 186 10.21 15.87 10.52
N PRO A 187 9.59 14.67 10.45
CA PRO A 187 8.28 14.52 9.87
C PRO A 187 7.21 15.28 10.67
N PHE A 188 6.20 15.78 9.97
CA PHE A 188 5.05 16.44 10.56
C PHE A 188 3.84 16.32 9.65
N GLU A 189 2.66 16.61 10.17
CA GLU A 189 1.43 16.67 9.37
C GLU A 189 0.64 17.93 9.73
N TRP A 190 0.23 18.72 8.74
CA TRP A 190 -0.70 19.82 8.96
C TRP A 190 -2.12 19.26 9.14
N ALA A 191 -2.75 19.61 10.25
CA ALA A 191 -4.18 19.42 10.43
C ALA A 191 -4.97 20.47 9.63
N ARG A 192 -6.21 20.13 9.25
CA ARG A 192 -7.23 21.13 8.95
C ARG A 192 -7.70 21.81 10.24
N PRO A 193 -8.43 22.94 10.17
CA PRO A 193 -9.00 23.60 11.35
C PRO A 193 -9.85 22.66 12.20
N GLU A 194 -10.64 21.80 11.55
CA GLU A 194 -11.35 20.68 12.17
C GLU A 194 -10.68 19.39 11.70
N ALA A 195 -10.05 18.67 12.62
CA ALA A 195 -9.32 17.46 12.29
C ALA A 195 -9.57 16.32 13.26
N VAL A 196 -9.44 15.10 12.75
CA VAL A 196 -9.58 13.86 13.51
C VAL A 196 -8.28 13.10 13.43
N LEU A 197 -7.54 13.10 14.53
CA LEU A 197 -6.34 12.30 14.68
C LEU A 197 -6.73 10.85 14.98
N ARG A 198 -6.25 9.93 14.16
CA ARG A 198 -6.31 8.49 14.39
C ARG A 198 -5.11 8.08 15.22
N VAL A 199 -5.38 7.57 16.41
CA VAL A 199 -4.35 7.13 17.35
C VAL A 199 -4.36 5.60 17.42
N PRO A 200 -3.25 4.92 17.07
CA PRO A 200 -3.13 3.47 17.22
C PRO A 200 -3.41 3.05 18.67
N ALA A 201 -4.37 2.14 18.86
CA ALA A 201 -4.69 1.66 20.18
C ALA A 201 -3.68 0.59 20.63
N PRO A 202 -3.26 0.61 21.91
CA PRO A 202 -2.48 -0.49 22.47
C PRO A 202 -3.36 -1.75 22.55
N GLU A 203 -2.73 -2.92 22.48
CA GLU A 203 -3.45 -4.19 22.58
C GLU A 203 -4.31 -4.25 23.85
N SER A 204 -5.57 -4.69 23.70
CA SER A 204 -6.48 -4.98 24.82
C SER A 204 -6.83 -3.80 25.74
N SER A 205 -6.85 -2.56 25.24
CA SER A 205 -7.26 -1.38 26.02
C SER A 205 -8.39 -0.60 25.33
N ASP A 206 -9.57 -0.55 25.96
CA ASP A 206 -10.71 0.28 25.52
C ASP A 206 -10.54 1.76 25.89
N SER A 207 -9.57 2.08 26.76
CA SER A 207 -9.19 3.44 27.10
C SER A 207 -7.69 3.54 27.39
N PHE A 208 -7.04 4.62 26.98
CA PHE A 208 -5.61 4.84 27.18
C PHE A 208 -5.27 6.33 27.14
N SER A 209 -4.03 6.69 27.47
CA SER A 209 -3.55 8.07 27.34
C SER A 209 -2.56 8.21 26.19
N ALA A 210 -2.63 9.35 25.52
CA ALA A 210 -1.67 9.74 24.49
C ALA A 210 -1.06 11.11 24.82
N LEU A 211 0.25 11.23 24.64
CA LEU A 211 0.96 12.51 24.67
C LEU A 211 1.11 13.01 23.24
N LEU A 212 0.39 14.06 22.90
CA LEU A 212 0.42 14.70 21.58
C LEU A 212 1.46 15.82 21.57
N SER A 213 2.35 15.79 20.58
CA SER A 213 3.26 16.90 20.30
C SER A 213 2.64 17.77 19.20
N ILE A 214 2.06 18.90 19.58
CA ILE A 214 1.31 19.81 18.71
C ILE A 214 2.05 21.14 18.62
N GLU A 215 2.42 21.56 17.42
CA GLU A 215 2.97 22.89 17.15
C GLU A 215 1.87 23.82 16.65
N VAL A 216 1.75 25.00 17.27
CA VAL A 216 0.80 26.04 16.86
C VAL A 216 1.53 27.21 16.21
N PRO A 217 1.08 27.67 15.02
CA PRO A 217 1.82 28.67 14.23
C PRO A 217 1.66 30.11 14.74
N ALA A 218 0.66 30.36 15.57
CA ALA A 218 0.35 31.63 16.24
C ALA A 218 -0.34 31.33 17.58
N ASP A 219 -0.39 32.35 18.45
CA ASP A 219 -1.14 32.26 19.71
C ASP A 219 -2.62 31.98 19.40
N CYS A 220 -3.15 30.88 19.94
CA CYS A 220 -4.51 30.45 19.64
C CYS A 220 -5.12 29.64 20.79
N THR A 221 -6.43 29.41 20.70
CA THR A 221 -7.12 28.43 21.52
C THR A 221 -7.44 27.23 20.66
N ILE A 222 -7.11 26.04 21.13
CA ILE A 222 -7.51 24.78 20.48
C ILE A 222 -8.45 24.02 21.39
N VAL A 223 -9.32 23.20 20.81
CA VAL A 223 -10.18 22.26 21.52
C VAL A 223 -9.77 20.85 21.15
N ILE A 224 -9.53 20.02 22.15
CA ILE A 224 -9.21 18.60 21.97
C ILE A 224 -10.28 17.76 22.64
N ASN A 225 -10.75 16.71 21.97
CA ASN A 225 -11.72 15.78 22.53
C ASN A 225 -11.29 14.34 22.25
N GLY A 226 -10.93 13.61 23.31
CA GLY A 226 -10.57 12.19 23.29
C GLY A 226 -11.71 11.25 23.67
N GLY A 227 -12.95 11.74 23.83
CA GLY A 227 -14.14 10.97 24.20
C GLY A 227 -14.70 11.26 25.60
N SER A 228 -14.02 12.08 26.40
CA SER A 228 -14.45 12.48 27.76
C SER A 228 -15.02 13.90 27.84
N GLY A 229 -15.20 14.57 26.70
CA GLY A 229 -15.62 15.96 26.59
C GLY A 229 -14.54 16.85 25.95
N ASP A 230 -14.90 18.11 25.75
CA ASP A 230 -14.03 19.11 25.11
C ASP A 230 -13.06 19.72 26.13
N GLU A 231 -11.76 19.64 25.85
CA GLU A 231 -10.68 20.29 26.61
C GLU A 231 -10.15 21.49 25.83
N GLN A 232 -10.28 22.69 26.40
CA GLN A 232 -9.75 23.92 25.79
C GLN A 232 -8.33 24.21 26.27
N HIS A 233 -7.44 24.50 25.32
CA HIS A 233 -6.05 24.87 25.60
C HIS A 233 -5.71 26.22 24.96
N HIS A 234 -5.30 27.17 25.79
CA HIS A 234 -4.75 28.45 25.32
C HIS A 234 -3.23 28.30 25.14
N LEU A 235 -2.77 28.34 23.89
CA LEU A 235 -1.40 28.02 23.52
C LEU A 235 -0.74 29.24 22.87
N ALA A 236 0.44 29.61 23.35
CA ALA A 236 1.31 30.55 22.66
C ALA A 236 1.95 29.88 21.43
N LYS A 237 2.39 30.65 20.44
CA LYS A 237 3.12 30.14 19.27
C LYS A 237 4.28 29.22 19.68
N GLY A 238 4.32 28.02 19.11
CA GLY A 238 5.41 27.05 19.35
C GLY A 238 4.90 25.62 19.56
N LEU A 239 5.83 24.74 19.96
CA LEU A 239 5.57 23.33 20.21
C LEU A 239 5.08 23.10 21.64
N HIS A 240 3.98 22.37 21.78
CA HIS A 240 3.37 21.99 23.06
C HIS A 240 3.20 20.48 23.15
N ARG A 241 3.21 19.97 24.37
CA ARG A 241 2.95 18.57 24.68
C ARG A 241 1.70 18.47 25.52
N ILE A 242 0.67 17.80 25.01
CA ILE A 242 -0.65 17.73 25.62
C ILE A 242 -0.99 16.27 25.88
N ASN A 243 -1.30 15.93 27.14
CA ASN A 243 -1.82 14.62 27.49
C ASN A 243 -3.31 14.60 27.21
N VAL A 244 -3.77 13.55 26.53
CA VAL A 244 -5.18 13.35 26.18
C VAL A 244 -5.58 11.97 26.68
N SER A 245 -6.66 11.91 27.46
CA SER A 245 -7.32 10.66 27.81
C SER A 245 -8.26 10.26 26.68
N ILE A 246 -8.06 9.06 26.14
CA ILE A 246 -8.78 8.54 24.98
C ILE A 246 -9.72 7.44 25.45
N THR A 247 -11.01 7.65 25.21
CA THR A 247 -12.13 6.76 25.52
C THR A 247 -13.05 6.56 24.30
N THR A 248 -12.68 7.08 23.12
CA THR A 248 -13.44 6.88 21.89
C THR A 248 -13.41 5.42 21.44
N PRO A 249 -14.50 4.90 20.83
CA PRO A 249 -14.54 3.54 20.33
C PRO A 249 -13.43 3.25 19.32
N LEU A 250 -12.87 2.05 19.39
CA LEU A 250 -11.88 1.58 18.43
C LEU A 250 -12.54 1.26 17.09
N ARG A 251 -11.91 1.74 16.01
CA ARG A 251 -12.36 1.58 14.64
C ARG A 251 -11.28 0.94 13.79
N ASP A 252 -11.71 0.18 12.79
CA ASP A 252 -10.82 -0.34 11.78
C ASP A 252 -10.55 0.75 10.73
N VAL A 253 -9.31 0.78 10.24
CA VAL A 253 -8.88 1.69 9.18
C VAL A 253 -8.41 0.84 8.02
N ILE A 254 -8.85 1.21 6.83
CA ILE A 254 -8.60 0.45 5.62
C ILE A 254 -7.17 0.74 5.11
N ASN A 255 -6.44 -0.34 4.85
CA ASN A 255 -5.19 -0.32 4.12
C ASN A 255 -5.45 -0.49 2.61
N ASN A 256 -6.26 -1.46 2.20
CA ASN A 256 -6.58 -1.68 0.80
C ASN A 256 -7.89 -2.47 0.64
N VAL A 257 -8.71 -2.06 -0.34
CA VAL A 257 -9.88 -2.82 -0.82
C VAL A 257 -9.93 -2.74 -2.35
N GLY A 258 -8.86 -3.29 -2.95
CA GLY A 258 -8.53 -3.16 -4.36
C GLY A 258 -7.73 -1.89 -4.67
N SER A 259 -7.15 -1.84 -5.86
CA SER A 259 -6.28 -0.74 -6.28
C SER A 259 -6.82 -0.05 -7.53
N ILE A 260 -6.60 1.26 -7.57
CA ILE A 260 -7.00 2.16 -8.66
C ILE A 260 -5.78 2.69 -9.39
N VAL A 261 -5.97 3.19 -10.60
CA VAL A 261 -4.94 3.89 -11.38
C VAL A 261 -5.50 5.24 -11.81
N PHE A 262 -4.74 6.29 -11.57
CA PHE A 262 -5.10 7.64 -12.02
C PHE A 262 -4.81 7.85 -13.50
N ASP A 263 -5.36 8.90 -14.08
CA ASP A 263 -5.14 9.26 -15.49
C ASP A 263 -3.67 9.56 -15.82
N ASP A 264 -2.90 10.04 -14.86
CA ASP A 264 -1.46 10.20 -15.01
C ASP A 264 -0.68 8.90 -14.77
N GLY A 265 -1.35 7.80 -14.45
CA GLY A 265 -0.78 6.47 -14.30
C GLY A 265 -0.24 6.16 -12.91
N TYR A 266 -0.42 7.04 -11.92
CA TYR A 266 -0.12 6.69 -10.54
C TYR A 266 -1.11 5.63 -10.04
N GLY A 267 -0.61 4.59 -9.38
CA GLY A 267 -1.44 3.63 -8.65
C GLY A 267 -1.73 4.13 -7.24
N ALA A 268 -2.89 3.77 -6.70
CA ALA A 268 -3.23 4.00 -5.31
C ALA A 268 -4.15 2.91 -4.76
N ASP A 269 -4.15 2.77 -3.44
CA ASP A 269 -5.04 1.87 -2.72
C ASP A 269 -6.42 2.50 -2.54
N ARG A 270 -7.46 1.75 -2.91
CA ARG A 270 -8.85 2.16 -2.68
C ARG A 270 -9.15 2.05 -1.19
N GLY A 271 -9.74 3.10 -0.63
CA GLY A 271 -10.06 3.17 0.80
C GLY A 271 -8.87 3.51 1.71
N TRP A 272 -7.70 3.87 1.16
CA TRP A 272 -6.50 4.17 1.95
C TRP A 272 -6.78 5.19 3.07
N LEU A 273 -6.54 4.77 4.33
CA LEU A 273 -6.74 5.57 5.55
C LEU A 273 -8.19 5.98 5.86
N GLU A 274 -9.16 5.46 5.12
CA GLU A 274 -10.58 5.61 5.47
C GLU A 274 -10.95 4.68 6.63
N PHE A 275 -11.92 5.07 7.45
CA PHE A 275 -12.51 4.15 8.42
C PHE A 275 -13.34 3.08 7.70
N ASP A 276 -13.34 1.84 8.21
CA ASP A 276 -14.24 0.80 7.71
C ASP A 276 -15.63 0.92 8.36
N ASP A 277 -16.51 1.69 7.75
CA ASP A 277 -17.91 1.88 8.18
C ASP A 277 -18.90 1.07 7.33
N GLY A 278 -18.38 0.13 6.53
CA GLY A 278 -19.17 -0.70 5.61
C GLY A 278 -19.39 -0.09 4.22
N GLN A 279 -18.80 1.07 3.93
CA GLN A 279 -18.89 1.72 2.61
C GLN A 279 -18.24 0.91 1.48
N PHE A 280 -17.46 -0.11 1.83
CA PHE A 280 -16.79 -1.04 0.92
C PHE A 280 -17.28 -2.49 1.05
N ASP A 281 -18.40 -2.75 1.72
CA ASP A 281 -18.94 -4.11 1.89
C ASP A 281 -19.53 -4.73 0.61
N PRO A 282 -20.12 -3.97 -0.34
CA PRO A 282 -20.50 -4.53 -1.62
C PRO A 282 -19.26 -4.96 -2.44
N PRO A 283 -19.21 -6.21 -2.93
CA PRO A 283 -18.13 -6.64 -3.81
C PRO A 283 -18.21 -5.88 -5.13
N VAL A 284 -17.08 -5.34 -5.58
CA VAL A 284 -16.96 -4.60 -6.84
C VAL A 284 -15.77 -5.09 -7.62
N ASP A 285 -15.83 -4.96 -8.94
CA ASP A 285 -14.66 -5.15 -9.77
C ASP A 285 -13.73 -3.92 -9.63
N VAL A 286 -12.42 -4.13 -9.64
CA VAL A 286 -11.38 -3.09 -9.50
C VAL A 286 -10.38 -3.15 -10.64
N PHE A 287 -9.60 -2.07 -10.81
CA PHE A 287 -8.60 -2.01 -11.88
C PHE A 287 -7.43 -2.97 -11.62
N ALA A 288 -6.94 -2.99 -10.39
CA ALA A 288 -5.81 -3.81 -9.97
C ALA A 288 -6.04 -4.41 -8.58
N TRP A 289 -5.32 -5.48 -8.30
CA TRP A 289 -5.21 -6.10 -6.98
C TRP A 289 -3.90 -5.65 -6.30
N CYS A 290 -3.82 -5.80 -4.98
CA CYS A 290 -2.66 -5.43 -4.18
C CYS A 290 -1.78 -6.64 -3.88
N GLY A 291 -0.46 -6.50 -4.03
CA GLY A 291 0.49 -7.55 -3.67
C GLY A 291 0.51 -7.94 -2.18
N GLY A 292 -0.08 -7.13 -1.29
CA GLY A 292 -0.12 -7.40 0.15
C GLY A 292 -1.00 -8.59 0.55
N GLY A 293 -1.99 -8.92 -0.28
CA GLY A 293 -2.94 -10.00 -0.04
C GLY A 293 -3.84 -10.19 -1.25
N VAL A 294 -3.79 -11.35 -1.90
CA VAL A 294 -4.59 -11.64 -3.10
C VAL A 294 -4.63 -13.15 -3.36
N LEU A 295 -5.74 -13.66 -3.89
CA LEU A 295 -5.86 -15.04 -4.39
C LEU A 295 -6.06 -15.03 -5.91
N PHE A 296 -5.25 -15.79 -6.63
CA PHE A 296 -5.29 -15.95 -8.08
C PHE A 296 -5.89 -17.29 -8.49
N ARG A 297 -6.64 -17.29 -9.59
CA ARG A 297 -6.89 -18.49 -10.38
C ARG A 297 -5.63 -18.85 -11.19
N THR A 298 -5.22 -20.12 -11.19
CA THR A 298 -4.06 -20.57 -11.95
C THR A 298 -4.17 -20.25 -13.45
N ASP A 299 -5.36 -20.41 -14.05
CA ASP A 299 -5.62 -20.11 -15.47
C ASP A 299 -5.27 -18.65 -15.84
N TYR A 300 -5.48 -17.70 -14.92
CA TYR A 300 -5.11 -16.31 -15.12
C TYR A 300 -3.59 -16.14 -15.24
N LEU A 301 -2.83 -16.76 -14.34
CA LEU A 301 -1.36 -16.70 -14.38
C LEU A 301 -0.78 -17.42 -15.61
N ILE A 302 -1.39 -18.54 -16.03
CA ILE A 302 -0.99 -19.28 -17.24
C ILE A 302 -1.26 -18.44 -18.49
N ASP A 303 -2.43 -17.80 -18.60
CA ASP A 303 -2.76 -16.96 -19.75
C ASP A 303 -1.89 -15.70 -19.79
N VAL A 304 -1.77 -14.99 -18.68
CA VAL A 304 -1.20 -13.63 -18.66
C VAL A 304 0.32 -13.62 -18.47
N GLY A 305 0.88 -14.67 -17.88
CA GLY A 305 2.27 -14.76 -17.43
C GLY A 305 2.47 -14.21 -16.02
N LEU A 306 3.71 -14.23 -15.54
CA LEU A 306 4.05 -13.89 -14.15
C LEU A 306 4.58 -12.45 -14.01
N PHE A 307 5.17 -12.09 -12.87
CA PHE A 307 5.75 -10.76 -12.64
C PHE A 307 6.97 -10.50 -13.53
N ASP A 308 7.16 -9.25 -13.98
CA ASP A 308 8.39 -8.86 -14.68
C ASP A 308 9.48 -8.48 -13.65
N PRO A 309 10.64 -9.17 -13.61
CA PRO A 309 11.72 -8.89 -12.67
C PRO A 309 12.28 -7.45 -12.75
N SER A 310 12.08 -6.76 -13.87
CA SER A 310 12.56 -5.40 -14.11
C SER A 310 11.99 -4.38 -13.12
N PHE A 311 10.82 -4.66 -12.53
CA PHE A 311 10.21 -3.80 -11.53
C PHE A 311 10.96 -3.83 -10.20
N PHE A 312 11.47 -4.99 -9.78
CA PHE A 312 12.05 -5.24 -8.46
C PHE A 312 11.06 -5.01 -7.31
N LEU A 313 10.55 -3.80 -7.10
CA LEU A 313 9.50 -3.48 -6.11
C LEU A 313 8.63 -2.32 -6.64
N TYR A 314 7.35 -2.33 -6.29
CA TYR A 314 6.31 -1.39 -6.70
C TYR A 314 5.94 -1.43 -8.20
N TYR A 315 4.62 -1.41 -8.48
CA TYR A 315 3.97 -1.48 -9.79
C TYR A 315 4.04 -2.82 -10.52
N GLU A 316 4.73 -3.84 -10.00
CA GLU A 316 4.68 -5.19 -10.57
C GLU A 316 3.27 -5.81 -10.52
N ASP A 317 2.52 -5.51 -9.46
CA ASP A 317 1.12 -5.91 -9.28
C ASP A 317 0.18 -5.21 -10.28
N THR A 318 0.35 -3.89 -10.42
CA THR A 318 -0.42 -3.04 -11.32
C THR A 318 -0.12 -3.39 -12.78
N ASP A 319 1.13 -3.71 -13.11
CA ASP A 319 1.52 -4.20 -14.43
C ASP A 319 0.86 -5.54 -14.78
N LEU A 320 0.93 -6.53 -13.87
CA LEU A 320 0.31 -7.83 -14.09
C LEU A 320 -1.22 -7.74 -14.12
N SER A 321 -1.81 -6.85 -13.32
CA SER A 321 -3.23 -6.48 -13.38
C SER A 321 -3.61 -5.87 -14.73
N TRP A 322 -2.83 -4.91 -15.23
CA TRP A 322 -3.10 -4.31 -16.54
C TRP A 322 -3.03 -5.35 -17.66
N ARG A 323 -2.01 -6.21 -17.65
CA ARG A 323 -1.88 -7.28 -18.63
C ARG A 323 -3.04 -8.26 -18.58
N GLY A 324 -3.57 -8.60 -17.41
CA GLY A 324 -4.76 -9.44 -17.35
C GLY A 324 -6.00 -8.74 -17.85
N ARG A 325 -6.14 -7.47 -17.50
CA ARG A 325 -7.26 -6.65 -17.96
C ARG A 325 -7.27 -6.49 -19.47
N SER A 326 -6.09 -6.36 -20.11
CA SER A 326 -5.94 -6.33 -21.56
C SER A 326 -6.32 -7.66 -22.24
N ARG A 327 -6.28 -8.76 -21.47
CA ARG A 327 -6.70 -10.12 -21.87
C ARG A 327 -8.16 -10.43 -21.53
N GLY A 328 -8.88 -9.51 -20.87
CA GLY A 328 -10.30 -9.67 -20.51
C GLY A 328 -10.56 -10.19 -19.09
N TRP A 329 -9.53 -10.37 -18.28
CA TRP A 329 -9.69 -10.77 -16.88
C TRP A 329 -10.20 -9.61 -16.01
N ARG A 330 -11.00 -9.96 -15.00
CA ARG A 330 -11.50 -9.04 -13.97
C ARG A 330 -10.94 -9.39 -12.60
N TYR A 331 -10.98 -8.43 -11.70
CA TYR A 331 -10.50 -8.56 -10.33
C TYR A 331 -11.59 -8.08 -9.40
N ARG A 332 -11.94 -8.87 -8.39
CA ARG A 332 -13.09 -8.61 -7.53
C ARG A 332 -12.66 -8.39 -6.10
N THR A 333 -13.20 -7.37 -5.45
CA THR A 333 -13.07 -7.22 -3.99
C THR A 333 -13.97 -8.23 -3.30
N VAL A 334 -13.47 -8.80 -2.21
CA VAL A 334 -14.18 -9.76 -1.35
C VAL A 334 -14.14 -9.22 0.08
N PRO A 335 -15.04 -8.29 0.45
CA PRO A 335 -14.95 -7.56 1.71
C PRO A 335 -15.15 -8.42 2.97
N SER A 336 -15.76 -9.60 2.82
CA SER A 336 -15.88 -10.64 3.85
C SER A 336 -14.55 -11.34 4.14
N ALA A 337 -13.64 -11.42 3.16
CA ALA A 337 -12.30 -11.95 3.36
C ALA A 337 -11.40 -10.86 3.95
N ARG A 338 -11.17 -10.91 5.26
CA ARG A 338 -10.43 -9.88 6.00
C ARG A 338 -9.03 -10.33 6.39
N MET A 339 -8.11 -9.37 6.41
CA MET A 339 -6.75 -9.54 6.93
C MET A 339 -6.23 -8.20 7.47
N ARG A 340 -5.24 -8.27 8.35
CA ARG A 340 -4.57 -7.10 8.95
C ARG A 340 -3.14 -6.99 8.45
N HIS A 341 -2.63 -5.77 8.31
CA HIS A 341 -1.32 -5.50 7.73
C HIS A 341 -0.58 -4.45 8.56
N VAL A 342 0.63 -4.80 9.00
CA VAL A 342 1.57 -3.88 9.68
C VAL A 342 2.30 -3.10 8.60
N HIS A 343 1.57 -2.26 7.86
CA HIS A 343 2.09 -1.46 6.73
C HIS A 343 3.35 -0.65 7.10
N ALA A 344 3.50 -0.29 8.39
CA ALA A 344 4.63 0.46 8.92
C ALA A 344 5.99 -0.26 8.86
N ALA A 345 6.04 -1.59 8.78
CA ALA A 345 7.30 -2.35 8.73
C ALA A 345 8.01 -2.22 7.37
N SER A 346 7.24 -2.03 6.29
CA SER A 346 7.72 -1.82 4.92
C SER A 346 7.72 -0.34 4.49
N THR A 347 7.04 0.54 5.24
CA THR A 347 6.95 2.00 5.00
C THR A 347 7.72 2.88 5.98
N GLY A 348 8.69 2.32 6.70
CA GLY A 348 9.66 3.08 7.49
C GLY A 348 10.39 4.13 6.63
N GLU A 349 9.79 5.33 6.56
CA GLU A 349 10.12 6.45 5.68
C GLU A 349 9.96 6.13 4.18
N VAL A 350 9.39 7.05 3.41
CA VAL A 350 9.48 7.01 1.95
C VAL A 350 10.96 7.11 1.59
N SER A 351 11.64 5.96 1.52
CA SER A 351 13.07 5.92 1.28
C SER A 351 13.36 6.49 -0.10
N GLU A 352 14.57 7.03 -0.27
CA GLU A 352 15.02 7.50 -1.59
C GLU A 352 14.90 6.39 -2.65
N LEU A 353 15.07 5.12 -2.24
CA LEU A 353 14.89 3.96 -3.09
C LEU A 353 13.42 3.75 -3.46
N THR A 354 12.50 3.77 -2.48
CA THR A 354 11.04 3.63 -2.70
C THR A 354 10.53 4.69 -3.67
N SER A 355 10.87 5.96 -3.45
CA SER A 355 10.47 7.03 -4.37
C SER A 355 11.08 6.88 -5.77
N PHE A 356 12.35 6.49 -5.86
CA PHE A 356 13.01 6.24 -7.15
C PHE A 356 12.32 5.11 -7.94
N LEU A 357 12.07 3.97 -7.29
CA LEU A 357 11.42 2.82 -7.91
C LEU A 357 10.00 3.15 -8.32
N THR A 358 9.20 3.75 -7.43
CA THR A 358 7.82 4.17 -7.70
C THR A 358 7.74 5.06 -8.95
N GLU A 359 8.58 6.10 -9.06
CA GLU A 359 8.55 7.01 -10.21
C GLU A 359 9.02 6.32 -11.51
N ARG A 360 10.12 5.55 -11.45
CA ARG A 360 10.67 4.83 -12.61
C ARG A 360 9.66 3.78 -13.11
N ASN A 361 9.11 3.00 -12.19
CA ASN A 361 8.26 1.86 -12.48
C ASN A 361 6.86 2.27 -12.93
N ARG A 362 6.32 3.37 -12.40
CA ARG A 362 5.10 4.00 -12.95
C ARG A 362 5.25 4.25 -14.45
N LEU A 363 6.35 4.88 -14.85
CA LEU A 363 6.61 5.16 -16.27
C LEU A 363 6.89 3.89 -17.07
N LEU A 364 7.59 2.90 -16.49
CA LEU A 364 7.84 1.61 -17.13
C LEU A 364 6.52 0.87 -17.41
N MET A 365 5.64 0.78 -16.43
CA MET A 365 4.30 0.19 -16.54
C MET A 365 3.49 0.89 -17.65
N LEU A 366 3.52 2.23 -17.70
CA LEU A 366 2.87 2.97 -18.78
C LEU A 366 3.47 2.65 -20.14
N VAL A 367 4.81 2.66 -20.29
CA VAL A 367 5.49 2.32 -21.54
C VAL A 367 5.11 0.92 -22.01
N ARG A 368 5.01 -0.05 -21.11
CA ARG A 368 4.66 -1.44 -21.45
C ARG A 368 3.20 -1.59 -21.86
N ASN A 369 2.28 -0.93 -21.16
CA ASN A 369 0.86 -1.25 -21.23
C ASN A 369 -0.04 -0.15 -21.81
N ALA A 370 0.20 1.11 -21.45
CA ALA A 370 -0.72 2.21 -21.75
C ALA A 370 -0.73 2.59 -23.24
N PRO A 371 -1.77 3.23 -23.78
CA PRO A 371 -1.80 3.64 -25.18
C PRO A 371 -0.69 4.63 -25.52
N ALA A 372 -0.18 4.60 -26.77
CA ALA A 372 0.99 5.40 -27.17
C ALA A 372 0.84 6.91 -26.89
N ARG A 373 -0.38 7.45 -27.03
CA ARG A 373 -0.71 8.85 -26.71
C ARG A 373 -0.45 9.20 -25.23
N ARG A 374 -0.79 8.29 -24.32
CA ARG A 374 -0.61 8.47 -22.87
C ARG A 374 0.86 8.33 -22.49
N VAL A 375 1.54 7.35 -23.08
CA VAL A 375 2.99 7.19 -22.93
C VAL A 375 3.71 8.47 -23.35
N LEU A 376 3.44 8.99 -24.55
CA LEU A 376 4.06 10.22 -25.04
C LEU A 376 3.75 11.41 -24.14
N SER A 377 2.48 11.58 -23.74
CA SER A 377 2.08 12.66 -22.83
C SER A 377 2.86 12.61 -21.51
N GLN A 378 2.97 11.43 -20.89
CA GLN A 378 3.64 11.27 -19.60
C GLN A 378 5.17 11.38 -19.71
N LEU A 379 5.78 10.88 -20.79
CA LEU A 379 7.21 11.04 -21.06
C LEU A 379 7.60 12.50 -21.35
N LEU A 380 6.67 13.33 -21.86
CA LEU A 380 6.89 14.77 -22.02
C LEU A 380 6.60 15.56 -20.73
N ARG A 381 5.52 15.23 -20.01
CA ARG A 381 5.15 15.91 -18.75
C ARG A 381 6.19 15.69 -17.65
N PHE A 382 6.74 14.48 -17.55
CA PHE A 382 7.69 14.14 -16.49
C PHE A 382 8.93 15.07 -16.44
N PRO A 383 9.69 15.29 -17.53
CA PRO A 383 10.81 16.22 -17.54
C PRO A 383 10.38 17.68 -17.37
N LEU A 384 9.21 18.09 -17.88
CA LEU A 384 8.69 19.45 -17.69
C LEU A 384 8.38 19.74 -16.21
N ILE A 385 7.73 18.82 -15.52
CA ILE A 385 7.47 18.90 -14.08
C ILE A 385 8.80 18.91 -13.31
N THR A 386 9.76 18.09 -13.74
CA THR A 386 11.10 18.05 -13.14
C THR A 386 11.86 19.38 -13.34
N ALA A 387 11.73 20.01 -14.49
CA ALA A 387 12.28 21.34 -14.75
C ALA A 387 11.60 22.42 -13.91
N SER A 388 10.29 22.29 -13.66
CA SER A 388 9.56 23.15 -12.72
C SER A 388 10.10 23.02 -11.30
N TYR A 389 10.30 21.79 -10.80
CA TYR A 389 10.96 21.54 -9.51
C TYR A 389 12.39 22.10 -9.48
N ALA A 390 13.18 21.91 -10.55
CA ALA A 390 14.53 22.47 -10.63
C ALA A 390 14.52 24.00 -10.57
N ARG A 391 13.56 24.65 -11.24
CA ARG A 391 13.40 26.11 -11.17
C ARG A 391 13.08 26.56 -9.74
N ARG A 392 12.13 25.90 -9.08
CA ARG A 392 11.67 26.23 -7.72
C ARG A 392 12.72 25.94 -6.64
N ASP A 393 13.34 24.76 -6.68
CA ASP A 393 14.12 24.21 -5.57
C ASP A 393 15.64 24.38 -5.76
N VAL A 394 16.09 24.71 -6.98
CA VAL A 394 17.51 24.90 -7.30
C VAL A 394 17.77 26.30 -7.84
N VAL A 395 17.16 26.68 -8.97
CA VAL A 395 17.48 27.95 -9.64
C VAL A 395 17.10 29.14 -8.77
N TYR A 396 15.87 29.20 -8.27
CA TYR A 396 15.40 30.34 -7.47
C TYR A 396 16.21 30.55 -6.17
N PRO A 397 16.47 29.51 -5.34
CA PRO A 397 17.37 29.63 -4.21
C PRO A 397 18.77 30.10 -4.60
N VAL A 398 19.36 29.55 -5.67
CA VAL A 398 20.70 29.96 -6.14
C VAL A 398 20.72 31.43 -6.56
N THR A 399 19.69 31.91 -7.28
CA THR A 399 19.57 33.33 -7.65
C THR A 399 19.43 34.25 -6.43
N LEU A 400 18.83 33.74 -5.35
CA LEU A 400 18.72 34.44 -4.07
C LEU A 400 19.92 34.22 -3.14
N ARG A 401 20.99 33.55 -3.60
CA ARG A 401 22.16 33.15 -2.80
C ARG A 401 21.80 32.30 -1.56
N GLN A 402 20.74 31.52 -1.66
CA GLN A 402 20.29 30.54 -0.67
C GLN A 402 20.76 29.14 -1.06
N ARG A 403 20.78 28.22 -0.08
CA ARG A 403 21.17 26.82 -0.31
C ARG A 403 20.08 26.10 -1.14
N PRO A 404 20.41 25.49 -2.29
CA PRO A 404 19.43 24.74 -3.08
C PRO A 404 19.07 23.39 -2.46
N HIS A 405 17.86 22.91 -2.76
CA HIS A 405 17.34 21.61 -2.34
C HIS A 405 17.26 20.69 -3.56
N THR A 406 18.33 19.95 -3.84
CA THR A 406 18.46 19.18 -5.09
C THR A 406 17.89 17.76 -5.02
N LYS A 407 17.55 17.25 -3.84
CA LYS A 407 17.17 15.83 -3.64
C LYS A 407 16.06 15.36 -4.58
N THR A 408 14.91 16.05 -4.57
CA THR A 408 13.76 15.73 -5.42
C THR A 408 14.12 15.74 -6.90
N VAL A 409 14.84 16.76 -7.36
CA VAL A 409 15.25 16.89 -8.77
C VAL A 409 16.20 15.78 -9.17
N THR A 410 17.24 15.53 -8.38
CA THR A 410 18.22 14.47 -8.62
C THR A 410 17.55 13.10 -8.68
N ARG A 411 16.63 12.82 -7.75
CA ARG A 411 15.86 11.58 -7.72
C ARG A 411 15.03 11.41 -8.99
N ARG A 412 14.25 12.43 -9.38
CA ARG A 412 13.43 12.40 -10.60
C ARG A 412 14.25 12.18 -11.86
N VAL A 413 15.40 12.88 -11.99
CA VAL A 413 16.34 12.68 -13.09
C VAL A 413 16.86 11.25 -13.10
N ARG A 414 17.26 10.70 -11.95
CA ARG A 414 17.68 9.30 -11.83
C ARG A 414 16.56 8.34 -12.26
N SER A 415 15.33 8.54 -11.79
CA SER A 415 14.16 7.72 -12.16
C SER A 415 13.96 7.70 -13.68
N PHE A 416 14.02 8.88 -14.32
CA PHE A 416 13.86 9.01 -15.77
C PHE A 416 15.00 8.37 -16.56
N VAL A 417 16.26 8.60 -16.15
CA VAL A 417 17.42 7.93 -16.78
C VAL A 417 17.35 6.42 -16.60
N GLY A 418 16.89 5.95 -15.43
CA GLY A 418 16.63 4.54 -15.16
C GLY A 418 15.64 3.95 -16.17
N LEU A 419 14.52 4.63 -16.42
CA LEU A 419 13.56 4.24 -17.45
C LEU A 419 14.19 4.23 -18.84
N LEU A 420 14.93 5.28 -19.23
CA LEU A 420 15.52 5.37 -20.57
C LEU A 420 16.47 4.21 -20.87
N ARG A 421 17.20 3.72 -19.86
CA ARG A 421 18.04 2.51 -19.98
C ARG A 421 17.24 1.24 -20.24
N MET A 422 16.02 1.16 -19.72
CA MET A 422 15.12 0.01 -19.86
C MET A 422 14.21 0.12 -21.08
N LEU A 423 14.17 1.30 -21.74
CA LEU A 423 13.22 1.61 -22.80
C LEU A 423 13.29 0.65 -24.01
N PRO A 424 14.47 0.22 -24.51
CA PRO A 424 14.51 -0.74 -25.63
C PRO A 424 13.78 -2.05 -25.31
N ASP A 425 14.01 -2.59 -24.11
CA ASP A 425 13.41 -3.86 -23.68
C ASP A 425 11.92 -3.69 -23.39
N ALA A 426 11.55 -2.59 -22.72
CA ALA A 426 10.16 -2.24 -22.47
C ALA A 426 9.36 -2.09 -23.78
N LEU A 427 9.95 -1.52 -24.84
CA LEU A 427 9.31 -1.40 -26.16
C LEU A 427 9.19 -2.75 -26.88
N ARG A 428 10.17 -3.65 -26.71
CA ARG A 428 10.07 -5.03 -27.24
C ARG A 428 8.93 -5.79 -26.56
N GLN A 429 8.87 -5.74 -25.24
CA GLN A 429 7.81 -6.36 -24.45
C GLN A 429 6.44 -5.74 -24.78
N ARG A 430 6.36 -4.41 -24.91
CA ARG A 430 5.14 -3.72 -25.33
C ARG A 430 4.54 -4.33 -26.59
N ARG A 431 5.36 -4.58 -27.63
CA ARG A 431 4.84 -5.18 -28.88
C ARG A 431 4.17 -6.54 -28.60
N GLN A 432 4.83 -7.41 -27.86
CA GLN A 432 4.30 -8.72 -27.48
C GLN A 432 2.99 -8.61 -26.68
N LEU A 433 2.91 -7.66 -25.74
CA LEU A 433 1.70 -7.43 -24.94
C LEU A 433 0.55 -6.88 -25.80
N ARG A 434 0.85 -5.95 -26.71
CA ARG A 434 -0.13 -5.37 -27.64
C ARG A 434 -0.67 -6.37 -28.65
N ASP A 435 0.16 -7.30 -29.11
CA ASP A 435 -0.26 -8.35 -30.05
C ASP A 435 -1.24 -9.34 -29.40
N ARG A 436 -1.18 -9.50 -28.07
CA ARG A 436 -2.06 -10.40 -27.31
C ARG A 436 -3.29 -9.69 -26.70
N GLN A 437 -3.36 -8.37 -26.80
CA GLN A 437 -4.44 -7.56 -26.24
C GLN A 437 -5.75 -7.84 -26.97
N ILE A 438 -6.80 -8.14 -26.22
CA ILE A 438 -8.16 -8.36 -26.72
C ILE A 438 -9.06 -7.17 -26.35
N VAL A 439 -8.89 -6.61 -25.15
CA VAL A 439 -9.71 -5.50 -24.67
C VAL A 439 -9.22 -4.18 -25.24
N PRO A 440 -10.08 -3.35 -25.86
CA PRO A 440 -9.69 -2.05 -26.40
C PRO A 440 -9.16 -1.06 -25.35
N ASP A 441 -8.25 -0.19 -25.78
CA ASP A 441 -7.62 0.81 -24.90
C ASP A 441 -8.60 1.73 -24.19
N ASN A 442 -9.65 2.18 -24.89
CA ASN A 442 -10.67 3.06 -24.33
C ASN A 442 -11.46 2.40 -23.21
N GLU A 443 -11.66 1.07 -23.28
CA GLU A 443 -12.33 0.32 -22.22
C GLU A 443 -11.41 0.20 -21.00
N ILE A 444 -10.11 -0.05 -21.18
CA ILE A 444 -9.15 -0.09 -20.08
C ILE A 444 -9.02 1.30 -19.43
N GLU A 445 -8.91 2.35 -20.23
CA GLU A 445 -8.78 3.73 -19.74
C GLU A 445 -10.04 4.24 -19.06
N GLY A 446 -11.21 3.64 -19.31
CA GLY A 446 -12.46 3.93 -18.62
C GLY A 446 -12.43 3.61 -17.11
N TRP A 447 -11.40 2.90 -16.65
CA TRP A 447 -11.18 2.59 -15.24
C TRP A 447 -10.28 3.59 -14.52
N PHE A 448 -9.69 4.55 -15.24
CA PHE A 448 -8.82 5.51 -14.60
C PHE A 448 -9.61 6.56 -13.85
N VAL A 449 -9.11 6.87 -12.66
CA VAL A 449 -9.66 7.91 -11.79
C VAL A 449 -9.00 9.24 -12.17
N SER A 450 -9.78 10.31 -12.19
CA SER A 450 -9.22 11.65 -12.36
C SER A 450 -8.81 12.19 -10.98
N HIS A 451 -7.71 12.95 -10.92
CA HIS A 451 -7.41 13.71 -9.70
C HIS A 451 -8.53 14.73 -9.47
N GLU A 452 -9.16 14.70 -8.30
CA GLU A 452 -10.15 15.70 -7.87
C GLU A 452 -9.51 17.02 -7.44
#